data_AF-A0AA49Q1S9-F1
#
_entry.id   AF-A0AA49Q1S9-F1
#
_cell.length_a   1.000
_cell.length_b   1.000
_cell.length_c   1.000
_cell.angle_alpha   90.00
_cell.angle_beta   90.00
_cell.angle_gamma   90.00
#
_symmetry.space_group_name_H-M   'P 1'
#
loop_
_entity.id
_entity.type
_entity.pdbx_description
1 polymer ?
#
loop_
_entity_poly.entity_id
_entity_poly.type
_entity_poly.pdbx_seq_one_letter_code
_entity_poly.pdbx_strand_id
1 'polypeptide(L)'
;MRTKKELIDKLKLIGYDDSIINNVLEKLIQQRYIDDEYYTELYIKEKKERLYSKYRIYNELYRKGIDPSIIASKLDKLYEDEIDTIKKLIIKKRISTNDKLKIKNYLFRKGFMIEDINKALLDEEVN
;
A
#
# COMPACT_ATOMS: atom_id res chain seq x y z
N MET A 1 -14.82 -2.94 2.86
CA MET A 1 -14.55 -2.50 4.24
C MET A 1 -14.12 -1.04 4.22
N ARG A 2 -14.57 -0.22 5.16
CA ARG A 2 -14.21 1.21 5.27
C ARG A 2 -13.23 1.40 6.42
N THR A 3 -12.35 2.39 6.34
CA THR A 3 -11.43 2.72 7.45
C THR A 3 -12.13 3.60 8.49
N LYS A 4 -11.56 3.69 9.70
CA LYS A 4 -12.01 4.60 10.75
C LYS A 4 -12.18 6.04 10.24
N LYS A 5 -11.17 6.55 9.53
CA LYS A 5 -11.15 7.91 8.96
C LYS A 5 -12.25 8.13 7.93
N GLU A 6 -12.46 7.20 7.00
CA GLU A 6 -13.51 7.32 5.99
C GLU A 6 -14.91 7.44 6.60
N LEU A 7 -15.16 6.80 7.76
CA LEU A 7 -16.42 6.96 8.49
C LEU A 7 -16.52 8.33 9.17
N ILE A 8 -15.47 8.75 9.87
CA ILE A 8 -15.44 10.05 10.55
C ILE A 8 -15.67 11.18 9.54
N ASP A 9 -14.92 11.19 8.44
CA ASP A 9 -15.01 12.22 7.40
C ASP A 9 -16.42 12.28 6.82
N LYS A 10 -17.06 11.11 6.60
CA LYS A 10 -18.43 11.04 6.09
C LYS A 10 -19.45 11.59 7.09
N LEU A 11 -19.35 11.25 8.38
CA LEU A 11 -20.32 11.71 9.38
C LEU A 11 -20.15 13.20 9.69
N LYS A 12 -18.92 13.71 9.70
CA LYS A 12 -18.65 15.16 9.80
C LYS A 12 -19.25 15.93 8.64
N LEU A 13 -19.12 15.42 7.42
CA LEU A 13 -19.69 16.06 6.23
C LEU A 13 -21.22 16.17 6.29
N ILE A 14 -21.89 15.23 6.95
CA ILE A 14 -23.35 15.25 7.16
C ILE A 14 -23.75 16.22 8.28
N GLY A 15 -22.80 16.65 9.12
CA GLY A 15 -23.04 17.63 10.20
C GLY A 15 -23.28 17.00 11.57
N TYR A 16 -22.87 15.75 11.80
CA TYR A 16 -22.95 15.14 13.13
C TYR A 16 -21.84 15.67 14.05
N ASP A 17 -22.18 15.84 15.33
CA ASP A 17 -21.23 16.23 16.38
C ASP A 17 -20.20 15.15 16.68
N ASP A 18 -19.00 15.56 17.10
CA ASP A 18 -17.89 14.66 17.43
C ASP A 18 -18.26 13.64 18.52
N SER A 19 -19.11 13.99 19.48
CA SER A 19 -19.59 13.07 20.53
C SER A 19 -20.40 11.91 19.98
N ILE A 20 -21.30 12.18 19.03
CA ILE A 20 -22.12 11.16 18.35
C ILE A 20 -21.22 10.28 17.48
N ILE A 21 -20.31 10.89 16.73
CA ILE A 21 -19.36 10.18 15.87
C ILE A 21 -18.52 9.21 16.69
N ASN A 22 -17.95 9.67 17.82
CA ASN A 22 -17.12 8.83 18.68
C ASN A 22 -17.91 7.65 19.26
N ASN A 23 -19.15 7.86 19.71
CA ASN A 23 -19.99 6.78 20.23
C ASN A 23 -20.32 5.72 19.17
N VAL A 24 -20.70 6.15 17.96
CA VAL A 24 -20.92 5.24 16.83
C VAL A 24 -19.65 4.47 16.49
N LEU A 25 -18.51 5.15 16.50
CA LEU A 25 -17.22 4.56 16.16
C LEU A 25 -16.81 3.48 17.16
N GLU A 26 -16.93 3.76 18.47
CA GLU A 26 -16.68 2.79 19.53
C GLU A 26 -17.54 1.54 19.35
N LYS A 27 -18.84 1.71 19.09
CA LYS A 27 -19.76 0.60 18.87
C LYS A 27 -19.38 -0.25 17.66
N LEU A 28 -19.00 0.39 16.54
CA LEU A 28 -18.59 -0.33 15.32
C LEU A 28 -17.24 -1.03 15.46
N ILE A 29 -16.31 -0.46 16.24
CA ILE A 29 -15.03 -1.10 16.58
C ILE A 29 -15.28 -2.32 17.48
N GLN A 30 -16.09 -2.17 18.53
CA GLN A 30 -16.45 -3.28 19.43
C GLN A 30 -17.13 -4.44 18.68
N GLN A 31 -17.96 -4.11 17.69
CA GLN A 31 -18.63 -5.09 16.82
C GLN A 31 -17.75 -5.57 15.65
N ARG A 32 -16.48 -5.14 15.56
CA ARG A 32 -15.53 -5.46 14.48
C ARG A 32 -16.00 -5.10 13.06
N TYR A 33 -16.92 -4.15 12.93
CA TYR A 33 -17.26 -3.57 11.63
C TYR A 33 -16.16 -2.63 11.11
N ILE A 34 -15.36 -2.07 12.02
CA ILE A 34 -14.16 -1.29 11.73
C ILE A 34 -12.98 -1.96 12.43
N ASP A 35 -12.02 -2.39 11.62
CA ASP A 35 -10.78 -3.02 12.07
C ASP A 35 -9.67 -2.57 11.11
N ASP A 36 -8.93 -1.53 11.51
CA ASP A 36 -7.86 -0.95 10.70
C ASP A 36 -6.68 -1.93 10.53
N GLU A 37 -6.43 -2.83 11.49
CA GLU A 37 -5.41 -3.87 11.37
C GLU A 37 -5.78 -4.90 10.30
N TYR A 38 -7.01 -5.42 10.36
CA TYR A 38 -7.52 -6.36 9.38
C TYR A 38 -7.64 -5.71 8.00
N TYR A 39 -8.05 -4.44 7.94
CA TYR A 39 -8.08 -3.66 6.70
C TYR A 39 -6.71 -3.59 6.05
N THR A 40 -5.72 -3.21 6.83
CA THR A 40 -4.34 -3.03 6.38
C THR A 40 -3.77 -4.34 5.85
N GLU A 41 -4.01 -5.46 6.53
CA GLU A 41 -3.59 -6.77 6.08
C GLU A 41 -4.19 -7.17 4.72
N LEU A 42 -5.51 -7.06 4.58
CA LEU A 42 -6.18 -7.37 3.31
C LEU A 42 -5.70 -6.46 2.17
N TYR A 43 -5.53 -5.17 2.48
CA TYR A 43 -5.06 -4.19 1.52
C TYR A 43 -3.66 -4.51 1.01
N ILE A 44 -2.72 -4.81 1.91
CA ILE A 44 -1.35 -5.17 1.54
C ILE A 44 -1.35 -6.43 0.67
N LYS A 45 -2.10 -7.47 1.04
CA LYS A 45 -2.21 -8.71 0.24
C LYS A 45 -2.72 -8.42 -1.17
N GLU A 46 -3.82 -7.68 -1.30
CA GLU A 46 -4.40 -7.29 -2.60
C GLU A 46 -3.39 -6.48 -3.45
N LYS A 47 -2.64 -5.55 -2.85
CA LYS A 47 -1.70 -4.71 -3.59
C LYS A 47 -0.39 -5.44 -3.95
N LYS A 48 0.07 -6.40 -3.12
CA LYS A 48 1.19 -7.29 -3.43
C LYS A 48 0.89 -8.11 -4.70
N GLU A 49 -0.32 -8.66 -4.82
CA GLU A 49 -0.75 -9.37 -6.04
C GLU A 49 -0.78 -8.47 -7.30
N ARG A 50 -1.02 -7.17 -7.09
CA ARG A 50 -0.96 -6.14 -8.14
C ARG A 50 0.43 -5.59 -8.40
N LEU A 51 1.45 -6.09 -7.69
CA LEU A 51 2.86 -5.69 -7.82
C LEU A 51 3.09 -4.20 -7.56
N TYR A 52 2.46 -3.68 -6.50
CA TYR A 52 2.70 -2.31 -6.02
C TYR A 52 3.88 -2.31 -5.06
N SER A 53 4.70 -1.26 -5.11
CA SER A 53 5.81 -1.10 -4.16
C SER A 53 5.34 -0.90 -2.73
N LYS A 54 6.20 -1.24 -1.76
CA LYS A 54 6.00 -1.01 -0.32
C LYS A 54 5.69 0.46 -0.05
N TYR A 55 6.46 1.37 -0.64
CA TYR A 55 6.27 2.82 -0.48
C TYR A 55 4.91 3.30 -1.00
N ARG A 56 4.47 2.77 -2.15
CA ARG A 56 3.17 3.11 -2.70
C ARG A 56 2.03 2.62 -1.79
N ILE A 57 2.12 1.38 -1.33
CA ILE A 57 1.13 0.78 -0.43
C ILE A 57 1.05 1.60 0.87
N TYR A 58 2.20 1.94 1.45
CA TYR A 58 2.29 2.79 2.64
C TYR A 58 1.53 4.10 2.45
N ASN A 59 1.82 4.84 1.37
CA ASN A 59 1.19 6.13 1.12
C ASN A 59 -0.32 6.03 0.87
N GLU A 60 -0.77 5.00 0.17
CA GLU A 60 -2.20 4.79 -0.07
C GLU A 60 -2.93 4.50 1.26
N LEU A 61 -2.35 3.70 2.17
CA LEU A 61 -2.91 3.44 3.51
C LEU A 61 -2.85 4.66 4.44
N TYR A 62 -1.75 5.41 4.41
CA TYR A 62 -1.59 6.64 5.19
C TYR A 62 -2.64 7.69 4.80
N ARG A 63 -2.88 7.89 3.50
CA ARG A 63 -3.94 8.79 3.00
C ARG A 63 -5.33 8.36 3.47
N LYS A 64 -5.55 7.04 3.57
CA LYS A 64 -6.77 6.43 4.14
C LYS A 64 -6.89 6.54 5.66
N GLY A 65 -5.91 7.15 6.32
CA GLY A 65 -5.95 7.44 7.76
C GLY A 65 -5.58 6.27 8.65
N ILE A 66 -4.94 5.23 8.10
CA ILE A 66 -4.43 4.14 8.92
C ILE A 66 -3.21 4.65 9.71
N ASP A 67 -3.13 4.26 10.98
CA ASP A 67 -2.02 4.62 11.84
C ASP A 67 -0.67 4.15 11.25
N PRO A 68 0.35 5.02 11.15
CA PRO A 68 1.67 4.66 10.61
C PRO A 68 2.30 3.42 11.24
N SER A 69 2.08 3.17 12.53
CA SER A 69 2.62 2.00 13.24
C SER A 69 1.97 0.70 12.79
N ILE A 70 0.65 0.70 12.52
CA ILE A 70 -0.08 -0.43 11.95
C ILE A 70 0.45 -0.73 10.54
N ILE A 71 0.61 0.31 9.72
CA ILE A 71 1.10 0.16 8.35
C ILE A 71 2.51 -0.45 8.37
N ALA A 72 3.43 0.12 9.15
CA ALA A 72 4.81 -0.37 9.25
C ALA A 72 4.86 -1.83 9.71
N SER A 73 4.19 -2.15 10.83
CA SER A 73 4.12 -3.50 11.40
C SER A 73 3.57 -4.54 10.40
N LYS A 74 2.51 -4.20 9.66
CA LYS A 74 1.93 -5.13 8.68
C LYS A 74 2.78 -5.24 7.42
N LEU A 75 3.36 -4.15 6.92
CA LEU A 75 4.23 -4.19 5.75
C LEU A 75 5.48 -5.02 6.02
N ASP A 76 6.10 -4.87 7.19
CA ASP A 76 7.29 -5.65 7.57
C ASP A 76 7.00 -7.16 7.66
N LYS A 77 5.77 -7.54 8.02
CA LYS A 77 5.36 -8.95 8.11
C LYS A 77 4.92 -9.56 6.78
N LEU A 78 4.32 -8.77 5.88
CA LEU A 78 3.60 -9.29 4.72
C LEU A 78 4.30 -9.01 3.38
N TYR A 79 5.23 -8.04 3.36
CA TYR A 79 5.90 -7.58 2.14
C TYR A 79 7.41 -7.85 2.23
N GLU A 80 7.87 -8.89 1.54
CA GLU A 80 9.19 -9.48 1.77
C GLU A 80 10.28 -8.97 0.81
N ASP A 81 9.98 -8.67 -0.46
CA ASP A 81 11.02 -8.30 -1.43
C ASP A 81 10.53 -7.35 -2.55
N GLU A 82 11.13 -6.17 -2.62
CA GLU A 82 10.91 -5.18 -3.68
C GLU A 82 11.54 -5.62 -5.01
N ILE A 83 12.70 -6.27 -4.98
CA ILE A 83 13.45 -6.69 -6.18
C ILE A 83 12.65 -7.75 -6.95
N ASP A 84 12.17 -8.77 -6.26
CA ASP A 84 11.28 -9.80 -6.85
C ASP A 84 10.00 -9.16 -7.42
N THR A 85 9.41 -8.20 -6.72
CA THR A 85 8.21 -7.48 -7.18
C THR A 85 8.49 -6.70 -8.47
N ILE A 86 9.64 -6.03 -8.56
CA ILE A 86 10.09 -5.32 -9.78
C ILE A 86 10.25 -6.31 -10.94
N LYS A 87 10.97 -7.43 -10.74
CA LYS A 87 11.19 -8.45 -11.77
C LYS A 87 9.86 -9.02 -12.30
N LYS A 88 8.97 -9.40 -11.38
CA LYS A 88 7.61 -9.87 -11.73
C LYS A 88 6.83 -8.83 -12.52
N LEU A 89 6.97 -7.55 -12.18
CA LEU A 89 6.26 -6.47 -12.88
C LEU A 89 6.78 -6.29 -14.31
N ILE A 90 8.10 -6.33 -14.51
CA ILE A 90 8.74 -6.26 -15.83
C ILE A 90 8.23 -7.39 -16.72
N ILE A 91 8.28 -8.63 -16.22
CA ILE A 91 7.83 -9.83 -16.94
C ILE A 91 6.33 -9.74 -17.26
N LYS A 92 5.49 -9.45 -16.25
CA LYS A 92 4.02 -9.37 -16.40
C LYS A 92 3.58 -8.31 -17.41
N LYS A 93 4.31 -7.20 -17.50
CA LYS A 93 4.00 -6.07 -18.39
C LYS A 93 4.80 -6.09 -19.69
N ARG A 94 5.70 -7.06 -19.89
CA ARG A 94 6.58 -7.16 -21.06
C ARG A 94 7.32 -5.85 -21.34
N ILE A 95 7.85 -5.23 -20.28
CA ILE A 95 8.52 -3.94 -20.38
C ILE A 95 9.91 -4.18 -20.99
N SER A 96 10.24 -3.48 -22.08
CA SER A 96 11.59 -3.53 -22.64
C SER A 96 12.61 -2.94 -21.67
N THR A 97 13.69 -3.67 -21.41
CA THR A 97 14.81 -3.27 -20.55
C THR A 97 15.97 -2.62 -21.33
N ASN A 98 15.87 -2.54 -22.66
CA ASN A 98 16.89 -1.94 -23.54
C ASN A 98 17.13 -0.46 -23.25
N ASP A 99 16.06 0.28 -22.97
CA ASP A 99 16.14 1.69 -22.56
C ASP A 99 16.13 1.76 -21.03
N LYS A 100 17.34 1.66 -20.44
CA LYS A 100 17.55 1.66 -18.99
C LYS A 100 16.97 2.93 -18.32
N LEU A 101 17.00 4.09 -18.98
CA LEU A 101 16.47 5.32 -18.41
C LEU A 101 14.94 5.28 -18.36
N LYS A 102 14.30 4.84 -19.45
CA LYS A 102 12.83 4.75 -19.53
C LYS A 102 12.25 3.78 -18.51
N ILE A 103 12.85 2.60 -18.33
CA ILE A 103 12.39 1.63 -17.35
C ILE A 103 12.61 2.10 -15.90
N LYS A 104 13.77 2.69 -15.59
CA LYS A 104 14.05 3.27 -14.27
C LYS A 104 13.03 4.35 -13.92
N ASN A 105 12.75 5.26 -14.86
CA ASN A 105 11.74 6.31 -14.67
C ASN A 105 10.32 5.73 -14.49
N TYR A 106 9.97 4.67 -15.21
CA TYR A 106 8.70 3.99 -15.02
C TYR A 106 8.56 3.37 -13.62
N LEU A 107 9.57 2.62 -13.17
CA LEU A 107 9.57 1.95 -11.88
C LEU A 107 9.61 2.95 -10.72
N PHE A 108 10.41 4.02 -10.85
CA PHE A 108 10.45 5.10 -9.86
C PHE A 108 9.08 5.75 -9.66
N ARG A 109 8.36 6.06 -10.76
CA ARG A 109 6.97 6.57 -10.66
C ARG A 109 5.98 5.56 -10.08
N LYS A 110 6.31 4.27 -10.06
CA LYS A 110 5.52 3.24 -9.35
C LYS A 110 5.84 3.16 -7.86
N GLY A 111 6.85 3.90 -7.41
CA GLY A 111 7.24 4.03 -6.01
C GLY A 111 8.33 3.06 -5.58
N PHE A 112 9.07 2.46 -6.52
CA PHE A 112 10.23 1.62 -6.18
C PHE A 112 11.46 2.49 -5.93
N MET A 113 12.31 2.08 -4.99
CA MET A 113 13.56 2.77 -4.67
C MET A 113 14.61 2.54 -5.76
N ILE A 114 15.48 3.52 -5.99
CA ILE A 114 16.45 3.46 -7.10
C ILE A 114 17.46 2.33 -6.90
N GLU A 115 17.80 2.03 -5.65
CA GLU A 115 18.71 0.93 -5.26
C GLU A 115 18.13 -0.43 -5.67
N ASP A 116 16.86 -0.68 -5.35
CA ASP A 116 16.18 -1.94 -5.68
C ASP A 116 15.93 -2.06 -7.19
N ILE A 117 15.59 -0.95 -7.86
CA ILE A 117 15.49 -0.90 -9.32
C ILE A 117 16.82 -1.28 -9.97
N ASN A 118 17.93 -0.70 -9.52
CA ASN A 118 19.23 -1.00 -10.09
C ASN A 118 19.60 -2.47 -9.87
N LYS A 119 19.41 -3.02 -8.67
CA LYS A 119 19.64 -4.44 -8.38
C LYS A 119 18.79 -5.35 -9.25
N ALA A 120 17.51 -5.08 -9.38
CA ALA A 120 16.60 -5.88 -10.19
C ALA A 120 16.99 -5.93 -11.68
N LEU A 121 17.55 -4.83 -12.21
CA LEU A 121 17.97 -4.72 -13.61
C LEU A 121 19.39 -5.26 -13.88
N LEU A 122 20.22 -5.45 -12.85
CA LEU A 122 21.54 -6.05 -12.99
C LEU A 122 21.44 -7.58 -13.17
N ASP A 123 20.48 -8.23 -12.52
CA ASP A 123 20.29 -9.69 -12.60
C ASP A 123 19.76 -10.17 -13.97
N GLU A 124 19.27 -9.28 -14.85
CA GLU A 124 18.90 -9.64 -16.23
C GLU A 124 20.12 -9.76 -17.16
N GLU A 125 21.33 -9.37 -16.74
CA GLU A 125 22.54 -9.50 -17.56
C GLU A 125 23.15 -10.93 -17.54
N VAL A 126 22.53 -11.88 -16.83
CA VAL A 126 23.05 -13.26 -16.62
C VAL A 126 22.20 -14.36 -17.30
N ASN A 127 21.14 -14.00 -18.05
CA ASN A 127 20.35 -14.97 -18.83
C ASN A 127 20.27 -14.62 -20.31
#